data_AF-A0A831LXE5-F1
#
_entry.id   AF-A0A831LXE5-F1
#
_cell.length_a   1.000
_cell.length_b   1.000
_cell.length_c   1.000
_cell.angle_alpha   90.00
_cell.angle_beta   90.00
_cell.angle_gamma   90.00
#
_symmetry.space_group_name_H-M   'P 1'
#
loop_
_entity.id
_entity.type
_entity.pdbx_description
1 polymer ?
#
loop_
_entity_poly.entity_id
_entity_poly.type
_entity_poly.pdbx_seq_one_letter_code
_entity_poly.pdbx_strand_id
1 'polypeptide(L)'
;MKPFQHHYKFKLWEKLREKGLETTHPQNATLFFKGLGENASEKTAHVLYSKTVKPFSDQGSQQIEILSTGIFTLETSALLFRPDFYIFIFGQHTDSIHFIVIPRSDFIKKLEQGKKYPVFDKKLKLRFWLLPGNRLLETSDVDAEGEWYFLSGGGSMTEGTGMDFTPFLDQWNLLTK
;
A
#
# COMPACT_ATOMS: atom_id res chain seq x y z
N MET A 1 -5.35 -15.80 15.97
CA MET A 1 -4.92 -15.12 14.72
C MET A 1 -5.84 -15.56 13.59
N LYS A 2 -6.34 -14.64 12.75
CA LYS A 2 -7.25 -14.98 11.64
C LYS A 2 -6.47 -15.69 10.51
N PRO A 3 -7.02 -16.75 9.87
CA PRO A 3 -6.33 -17.52 8.83
C PRO A 3 -5.87 -16.68 7.63
N PHE A 4 -6.58 -15.60 7.29
CA PHE A 4 -6.22 -14.67 6.21
C PHE A 4 -4.86 -13.98 6.37
N GLN A 5 -4.47 -13.65 7.61
CA GLN A 5 -3.20 -12.96 7.85
C GLN A 5 -1.98 -13.88 7.65
N HIS A 6 -2.15 -15.18 7.82
CA HIS A 6 -1.08 -16.16 7.56
C HIS A 6 -0.77 -16.27 6.07
N HIS A 7 -1.80 -16.24 5.22
CA HIS A 7 -1.63 -16.31 3.77
C HIS A 7 -0.83 -15.13 3.21
N TYR A 8 -1.17 -13.90 3.61
CA TYR A 8 -0.43 -12.70 3.18
C TYR A 8 1.01 -12.68 3.67
N LYS A 9 1.23 -13.09 4.93
CA LYS A 9 2.56 -13.16 5.52
C LYS A 9 3.46 -14.15 4.78
N PHE A 10 2.93 -15.31 4.41
CA PHE A 10 3.65 -16.29 3.61
C PHE A 10 4.03 -15.75 2.23
N LYS A 11 3.09 -15.10 1.54
CA LYS A 11 3.31 -14.51 0.21
C LYS A 11 4.34 -13.37 0.23
N LEU A 12 4.32 -12.54 1.27
CA LEU A 12 5.37 -11.54 1.51
C LEU A 12 6.75 -12.21 1.64
N TRP A 13 6.86 -13.29 2.40
CA TRP A 13 8.13 -14.01 2.59
C TRP A 13 8.64 -14.65 1.30
N GLU A 14 7.77 -15.27 0.50
CA GLU A 14 8.12 -15.79 -0.83
C GLU A 14 8.71 -14.67 -1.71
N LYS A 15 8.04 -13.51 -1.76
CA LYS A 15 8.48 -12.37 -2.57
C LYS A 15 9.82 -11.81 -2.12
N LEU A 16 10.07 -11.70 -0.81
CA LEU A 16 11.37 -11.27 -0.29
C LEU A 16 12.48 -12.24 -0.67
N ARG A 17 12.24 -13.55 -0.55
CA ARG A 17 13.20 -14.58 -0.93
C ARG A 17 13.50 -14.56 -2.43
N GLU A 18 12.48 -14.41 -3.28
CA GLU A 18 12.64 -14.22 -4.73
C GLU A 18 13.56 -13.04 -5.08
N LYS A 19 13.62 -12.03 -4.19
CA LYS A 19 14.45 -10.83 -4.33
C LYS A 19 15.82 -10.95 -3.67
N GLY A 20 16.17 -12.14 -3.16
CA GLY A 20 17.43 -12.35 -2.46
C GLY A 20 17.50 -11.60 -1.13
N LEU A 21 16.36 -11.44 -0.46
CA LEU A 21 16.25 -10.82 0.86
C LEU A 21 15.90 -11.88 1.90
N GLU A 22 16.60 -11.83 3.02
CA GLU A 22 16.33 -12.67 4.19
C GLU A 22 15.66 -11.86 5.28
N THR A 23 14.59 -12.41 5.87
CA THR A 23 13.96 -11.81 7.05
C THR A 23 14.72 -12.21 8.30
N THR A 24 15.16 -11.25 9.11
CA THR A 24 15.93 -11.53 10.32
C THR A 24 15.01 -11.76 11.50
N HIS A 25 14.09 -10.84 11.80
CA HIS A 25 13.09 -10.99 12.87
C HIS A 25 11.79 -10.22 12.59
N PRO A 26 10.62 -10.87 12.50
CA PRO A 26 9.35 -10.14 12.51
C PRO A 26 8.93 -9.80 13.95
N GLN A 27 8.76 -8.52 14.27
CA GLN A 27 8.18 -8.06 15.54
C GLN A 27 6.94 -7.20 15.28
N ASN A 28 5.77 -7.68 15.70
CA ASN A 28 4.48 -7.03 15.44
C ASN A 28 4.26 -6.78 13.92
N ALA A 29 4.08 -5.51 13.54
CA ALA A 29 3.95 -5.06 12.15
C ALA A 29 5.30 -4.67 11.53
N THR A 30 6.41 -4.73 12.27
CA THR A 30 7.74 -4.40 11.76
C THR A 30 8.43 -5.66 11.26
N LEU A 31 8.97 -5.56 10.05
CA LEU A 31 9.79 -6.55 9.39
C LEU A 31 11.22 -6.02 9.29
N PHE A 32 12.19 -6.82 9.71
CA PHE A 32 13.61 -6.58 9.50
C PHE A 32 14.10 -7.53 8.41
N PHE A 33 14.87 -7.02 7.46
CA PHE A 33 15.38 -7.79 6.34
C PHE A 33 16.74 -7.27 5.86
N LYS A 34 17.53 -8.15 5.25
CA LYS A 34 18.84 -7.81 4.64
C LYS A 34 19.05 -8.58 3.35
N GLY A 35 19.94 -8.08 2.51
CA GLY A 35 20.38 -8.79 1.31
C GLY A 35 21.24 -10.02 1.62
N LEU A 36 21.31 -10.95 0.67
CA LEU A 36 22.22 -12.09 0.69
C LEU A 36 23.66 -11.63 0.41
N GLY A 37 24.40 -11.26 1.45
CA GLY A 37 25.82 -10.90 1.36
C GLY A 37 26.39 -10.44 2.71
N GLU A 38 27.68 -10.69 2.94
CA GLU A 38 28.33 -10.41 4.25
C GLU A 38 28.33 -8.91 4.63
N ASN A 39 28.18 -8.01 3.65
CA ASN A 39 28.15 -6.56 3.85
C ASN A 39 26.75 -5.93 3.68
N ALA A 40 25.68 -6.73 3.61
CA ALA A 40 24.34 -6.20 3.41
C ALA A 40 23.83 -5.50 4.69
N SER A 41 23.53 -4.20 4.60
CA SER A 41 22.90 -3.45 5.68
C SER A 41 21.48 -3.97 5.94
N GLU A 42 21.13 -4.13 7.21
CA GLU A 42 19.74 -4.43 7.60
C GLU A 42 18.84 -3.22 7.33
N LYS A 43 17.64 -3.51 6.84
CA LYS A 43 16.57 -2.55 6.53
C LYS A 43 15.31 -2.96 7.26
N THR A 44 14.43 -1.98 7.44
CA THR A 44 13.19 -2.10 8.20
C THR A 44 11.98 -1.72 7.35
N ALA A 45 10.91 -2.51 7.47
CA ALA A 45 9.63 -2.21 6.84
C ALA A 45 8.51 -2.27 7.87
N HIS A 46 7.59 -1.31 7.82
CA HIS A 46 6.31 -1.41 8.52
C HIS A 46 5.26 -1.99 7.59
N VAL A 47 4.72 -3.15 7.93
CA VAL A 47 3.84 -3.95 7.09
C VAL A 47 2.38 -3.77 7.53
N LEU A 48 1.54 -3.34 6.60
CA LEU A 48 0.11 -3.17 6.79
C LEU A 48 -0.67 -4.13 5.88
N TYR A 49 -1.77 -4.68 6.42
CA TYR A 49 -2.65 -5.59 5.70
C TYR A 49 -3.98 -4.91 5.44
N SER A 50 -4.51 -5.03 4.23
CA SER A 50 -5.82 -4.46 3.91
C SER A 50 -6.92 -5.15 4.71
N LYS A 51 -7.90 -4.37 5.17
CA LYS A 51 -9.18 -4.92 5.61
C LYS A 51 -9.92 -5.46 4.38
N THR A 52 -10.60 -6.58 4.53
CA THR A 52 -11.51 -7.11 3.51
C THR A 52 -12.61 -6.08 3.25
N VAL A 53 -12.80 -5.71 1.99
CA VAL A 53 -13.89 -4.84 1.54
C VAL A 53 -14.79 -5.67 0.64
N LYS A 54 -16.11 -5.56 0.81
CA LYS A 54 -17.04 -6.17 -0.13
C LYS A 54 -16.87 -5.49 -1.50
N PRO A 55 -16.92 -6.23 -2.61
CA PRO A 55 -16.87 -5.62 -3.93
C PRO A 55 -17.98 -4.58 -4.07
N PHE A 56 -17.69 -3.49 -4.79
CA PHE A 56 -18.72 -2.57 -5.23
C PHE A 56 -19.62 -3.33 -6.22
N SER A 57 -20.85 -3.64 -5.82
CA SER A 57 -21.90 -4.02 -6.75
C SER A 57 -22.68 -2.76 -7.08
N ASP A 58 -22.51 -2.19 -8.27
CA ASP A 58 -23.67 -1.95 -9.14
C ASP A 58 -23.34 -1.43 -10.54
N GLN A 59 -24.32 -1.69 -11.39
CA GLN A 59 -24.35 -1.67 -12.84
C GLN A 59 -24.52 -0.24 -13.39
N GLY A 60 -23.59 0.20 -14.22
CA GLY A 60 -23.71 1.45 -14.98
C GLY A 60 -22.71 1.51 -16.13
N SER A 61 -23.18 1.70 -17.35
CA SER A 61 -22.48 1.36 -18.59
C SER A 61 -21.30 2.26 -19.02
N GLN A 62 -20.73 3.11 -18.15
CA GLN A 62 -19.58 3.97 -18.49
C GLN A 62 -18.61 4.29 -17.32
N GLN A 63 -18.64 3.55 -16.20
CA GLN A 63 -17.73 3.80 -15.08
C GLN A 63 -16.42 2.99 -15.22
N ILE A 64 -15.27 3.62 -14.93
CA ILE A 64 -14.01 2.89 -14.73
C ILE A 64 -14.22 1.88 -13.61
N GLU A 65 -14.04 0.59 -13.89
CA GLU A 65 -14.18 -0.47 -12.89
C GLU A 65 -13.08 -0.35 -11.82
N ILE A 66 -13.44 -0.36 -10.54
CA ILE A 66 -12.46 -0.51 -9.46
C ILE A 66 -12.14 -2.00 -9.32
N LEU A 67 -10.94 -2.41 -9.74
CA LEU A 67 -10.51 -3.81 -9.68
C LEU A 67 -10.38 -4.31 -8.25
N SER A 68 -9.92 -3.44 -7.34
CA SER A 68 -9.83 -3.76 -5.92
C SER A 68 -9.72 -2.52 -5.04
N THR A 69 -10.12 -2.67 -3.77
CA THR A 69 -10.00 -1.62 -2.75
C THR A 69 -9.26 -2.17 -1.53
N GLY A 70 -8.19 -1.48 -1.13
CA GLY A 70 -7.44 -1.77 0.09
C GLY A 70 -7.67 -0.69 1.15
N ILE A 71 -8.21 -1.05 2.32
CA ILE A 71 -8.33 -0.13 3.46
C ILE A 71 -7.31 -0.50 4.53
N PHE A 72 -6.46 0.44 4.89
CA PHE A 72 -5.38 0.28 5.85
C PHE A 72 -5.56 1.25 7.02
N THR A 73 -5.04 0.86 8.17
CA THR A 73 -5.06 1.69 9.37
C THR A 73 -3.66 1.68 9.96
N LEU A 74 -3.03 2.85 9.97
CA LEU A 74 -1.68 3.07 10.48
C LEU A 74 -1.80 3.86 11.79
N GLU A 75 -1.22 3.36 12.88
CA GLU A 75 -1.10 4.14 14.11
C GLU A 75 -0.10 5.28 13.88
N THR A 76 -0.38 6.49 14.35
CA THR A 76 0.52 7.62 14.12
C THR A 76 1.86 7.47 14.83
N SER A 77 1.90 6.71 15.92
CA SER A 77 3.14 6.28 16.57
C SER A 77 4.05 5.47 15.64
N ALA A 78 3.50 4.75 14.65
CA ALA A 78 4.30 4.03 13.66
C ALA A 78 4.99 4.97 12.65
N LEU A 79 4.54 6.22 12.51
CA LEU A 79 5.28 7.26 11.78
C LEU A 79 6.55 7.70 12.54
N LEU A 80 6.52 7.62 13.88
CA LEU A 80 7.66 7.94 14.74
C LEU A 80 8.71 6.84 14.77
N PHE A 81 8.33 5.59 14.51
CA PHE A 81 9.25 4.44 14.44
C PHE A 81 10.26 4.55 13.27
N ARG A 82 10.01 5.45 12.31
CA ARG A 82 10.90 5.74 11.16
C ARG A 82 11.42 4.49 10.45
N PRO A 83 10.54 3.58 9.97
CA PRO A 83 11.00 2.46 9.15
C PRO A 83 11.62 2.96 7.84
N ASP A 84 12.44 2.15 7.18
CA ASP A 84 12.97 2.49 5.85
C ASP A 84 11.86 2.45 4.79
N PHE A 85 10.91 1.52 4.96
CA PHE A 85 9.79 1.30 4.03
C PHE A 85 8.45 1.15 4.74
N TYR A 86 7.38 1.50 4.03
CA TYR A 86 6.03 1.01 4.32
C TYR A 86 5.66 0.00 3.23
N ILE A 87 5.14 -1.16 3.65
CA ILE A 87 4.66 -2.21 2.75
C ILE A 87 3.18 -2.42 3.03
N PHE A 88 2.34 -2.06 2.07
CA PHE A 88 0.90 -2.33 2.15
C PHE A 88 0.58 -3.55 1.31
N ILE A 89 -0.05 -4.54 1.92
CA ILE A 89 -0.45 -5.77 1.26
C ILE A 89 -1.94 -5.68 0.99
N PHE A 90 -2.29 -5.49 -0.28
CA PHE A 90 -3.66 -5.57 -0.75
C PHE A 90 -4.02 -7.04 -0.97
N GLY A 91 -5.27 -7.41 -0.73
CA GLY A 91 -5.76 -8.68 -1.24
C GLY A 91 -7.26 -8.66 -1.43
N GLN A 92 -7.67 -8.81 -2.70
CA GLN A 92 -8.80 -9.57 -3.23
C GLN A 92 -9.41 -8.89 -4.48
N HIS A 93 -9.49 -9.66 -5.58
CA HIS A 93 -10.70 -10.08 -6.30
C HIS A 93 -10.31 -11.05 -7.44
N THR A 94 -9.08 -10.95 -7.91
CA THR A 94 -8.36 -11.95 -8.70
C THR A 94 -7.42 -12.69 -7.75
N ASP A 95 -7.01 -13.92 -8.04
CA ASP A 95 -6.09 -14.74 -7.20
C ASP A 95 -4.68 -14.12 -7.00
N SER A 96 -4.51 -12.83 -7.27
CA SER A 96 -3.28 -12.07 -7.19
C SER A 96 -3.22 -11.20 -5.93
N ILE A 97 -2.01 -11.11 -5.38
CA ILE A 97 -1.64 -10.25 -4.25
C ILE A 97 -0.61 -9.27 -4.79
N HIS A 98 -0.79 -7.99 -4.44
CA HIS A 98 -0.02 -6.84 -4.87
C HIS A 98 0.46 -6.14 -3.60
N PHE A 99 1.57 -5.46 -3.79
CA PHE A 99 2.30 -4.87 -2.70
C PHE A 99 2.57 -3.44 -3.07
N ILE A 100 2.18 -2.52 -2.19
CA ILE A 100 2.57 -1.12 -2.32
C ILE A 100 3.84 -0.98 -1.49
N VAL A 101 4.98 -0.89 -2.16
CA VAL A 101 6.30 -0.79 -1.53
C VAL A 101 6.78 0.65 -1.68
N ILE A 102 6.78 1.39 -0.58
CA ILE A 102 7.09 2.82 -0.61
C ILE A 102 8.20 3.17 0.39
N PRO A 103 9.28 3.85 -0.04
CA PRO A 103 10.29 4.39 0.87
C PRO A 103 9.64 5.40 1.82
N ARG A 104 10.10 5.46 3.06
CA ARG A 104 9.53 6.39 4.04
C ARG A 104 9.52 7.83 3.56
N SER A 105 10.60 8.31 2.95
CA SER A 105 10.69 9.68 2.45
C SER A 105 9.57 10.01 1.47
N ASP A 106 9.29 9.10 0.53
CA ASP A 106 8.26 9.27 -0.48
C ASP A 106 6.86 9.18 0.12
N PHE A 107 6.66 8.26 1.07
CA PHE A 107 5.38 8.13 1.76
C PHE A 107 5.04 9.40 2.53
N ILE A 108 5.99 9.91 3.32
CA ILE A 108 5.83 11.17 4.05
C ILE A 108 5.52 12.32 3.09
N LYS A 109 6.28 12.46 2.00
CA LYS A 109 6.04 13.49 0.98
C LYS A 109 4.63 13.38 0.37
N LYS A 110 4.15 12.18 0.08
CA LYS A 110 2.78 11.95 -0.44
C LYS A 110 1.73 12.36 0.58
N LEU A 111 1.92 12.06 1.86
CA LEU A 111 1.02 12.49 2.94
C LEU A 111 0.98 14.02 3.08
N GLU A 112 2.12 14.71 2.97
CA GLU A 112 2.19 16.18 3.00
C GLU A 112 1.45 16.80 1.81
N GLN A 113 1.69 16.28 0.60
CA GLN A 113 1.02 16.73 -0.63
C GLN A 113 -0.49 16.53 -0.57
N GLY A 114 -0.94 15.41 0.00
CA GLY A 114 -2.36 15.13 0.22
C GLY A 114 -2.96 15.86 1.42
N LYS A 115 -2.18 16.66 2.16
CA LYS A 115 -2.58 17.33 3.41
C LYS A 115 -3.15 16.36 4.47
N LYS A 116 -2.65 15.12 4.49
CA LYS A 116 -3.14 14.02 5.36
C LYS A 116 -2.36 13.86 6.65
N TYR A 117 -1.58 14.88 7.03
CA TYR A 117 -0.80 14.82 8.25
C TYR A 117 -1.74 14.77 9.46
N PRO A 118 -1.66 13.73 10.30
CA PRO A 118 -2.55 13.61 11.44
C PRO A 118 -2.06 14.59 12.51
N VAL A 119 -2.61 15.80 12.51
CA VAL A 119 -2.25 16.81 13.52
C VAL A 119 -2.83 16.41 14.90
N PHE A 120 -3.89 15.59 14.94
CA PHE A 120 -4.57 15.22 16.20
C PHE A 120 -5.09 13.78 16.27
N ASP A 121 -5.05 13.02 15.17
CA ASP A 121 -5.66 11.70 15.14
C ASP A 121 -4.65 10.61 15.54
N LYS A 122 -5.08 9.65 16.37
CA LYS A 122 -4.19 8.53 16.79
C LYS A 122 -3.91 7.56 15.64
N LYS A 123 -4.75 7.59 14.59
CA LYS A 123 -4.69 6.65 13.47
C LYS A 123 -4.89 7.37 12.15
N LEU A 124 -4.03 7.07 11.18
CA LEU A 124 -4.21 7.42 9.78
C LEU A 124 -4.92 6.28 9.07
N LYS A 125 -6.09 6.55 8.50
CA LYS A 125 -6.81 5.59 7.66
C LYS A 125 -6.48 5.89 6.20
N LEU A 126 -5.95 4.89 5.49
CA LEU A 126 -5.64 4.97 4.07
C LEU A 126 -6.58 4.07 3.28
N ARG A 127 -7.14 4.58 2.19
CA ARG A 127 -7.90 3.82 1.20
C ARG A 127 -7.14 3.88 -0.10
N PHE A 128 -6.92 2.74 -0.72
CA PHE A 128 -6.35 2.65 -2.06
C PHE A 128 -7.33 1.98 -3.01
N TRP A 129 -7.43 2.52 -4.22
CA TRP A 129 -8.12 1.92 -5.34
C TRP A 129 -7.11 1.43 -6.37
N LEU A 130 -7.24 0.16 -6.74
CA LEU A 130 -6.58 -0.41 -7.90
C LEU A 130 -7.52 -0.32 -9.09
N LEU A 131 -7.10 0.40 -10.13
CA LEU A 131 -7.85 0.62 -11.36
C LEU A 131 -7.18 -0.14 -12.52
N PRO A 132 -7.88 -0.32 -13.66
CA PRO A 132 -7.34 -0.91 -14.88
C PRO A 132 -6.03 -0.26 -15.32
N GLY A 133 -5.14 -1.06 -15.91
CA GLY A 133 -3.81 -0.62 -16.30
C GLY A 133 -2.82 -0.49 -15.13
N ASN A 134 -3.04 -1.23 -14.04
CA ASN A 134 -2.20 -1.23 -12.83
C ASN A 134 -2.04 0.16 -12.19
N ARG A 135 -3.08 0.98 -12.28
CA ARG A 135 -3.09 2.32 -11.71
C ARG A 135 -3.53 2.24 -10.25
N LEU A 136 -2.76 2.86 -9.36
CA LEU A 136 -3.00 2.81 -7.93
C LEU A 136 -3.18 4.21 -7.38
N LEU A 137 -4.38 4.50 -6.87
CA LEU A 137 -4.72 5.80 -6.32
C LEU A 137 -5.04 5.69 -4.83
N GLU A 138 -4.60 6.66 -4.06
CA GLU A 138 -5.00 6.87 -2.67
C GLU A 138 -6.26 7.75 -2.64
N THR A 139 -7.29 7.28 -1.94
CA THR A 139 -8.66 7.79 -2.03
C THR A 139 -9.35 7.91 -0.67
N SER A 140 -8.61 8.10 0.43
CA SER A 140 -9.25 8.20 1.76
C SER A 140 -10.26 9.32 1.90
N ASP A 141 -10.02 10.45 1.23
CA ASP A 141 -10.81 11.69 1.38
C ASP A 141 -11.67 11.98 0.15
N VAL A 142 -11.84 10.97 -0.72
CA VAL A 142 -12.72 11.07 -1.88
C VAL A 142 -14.15 10.90 -1.39
N ASP A 143 -14.96 11.95 -1.57
CA ASP A 143 -16.41 11.94 -1.33
C ASP A 143 -17.17 11.43 -2.56
N ALA A 144 -18.50 11.33 -2.49
CA ALA A 144 -19.30 10.77 -3.58
C ALA A 144 -19.13 11.52 -4.93
N GLU A 145 -18.94 12.84 -4.89
CA GLU A 145 -18.69 13.65 -6.09
C GLU A 145 -17.29 13.37 -6.67
N GLY A 146 -16.29 13.27 -5.79
CA GLY A 146 -14.95 12.83 -6.16
C GLY A 146 -14.97 11.41 -6.75
N GLU A 147 -15.68 10.46 -6.14
CA GLU A 147 -15.82 9.09 -6.66
C GLU A 147 -16.35 9.14 -8.10
N TRP A 148 -17.41 9.93 -8.34
CA TRP A 148 -17.95 10.11 -9.69
C TRP A 148 -16.94 10.69 -10.67
N TYR A 149 -16.21 11.76 -10.29
CA TYR A 149 -15.16 12.36 -11.12
C TYR A 149 -14.06 11.35 -11.49
N PHE A 150 -13.61 10.54 -10.53
CA PHE A 150 -12.61 9.52 -10.77
C PHE A 150 -13.10 8.44 -11.74
N LEU A 151 -14.34 7.98 -11.54
CA LEU A 151 -14.95 6.90 -12.31
C LEU A 151 -15.42 7.34 -13.70
N SER A 152 -15.66 8.63 -13.93
CA SER A 152 -16.06 9.19 -15.22
C SER A 152 -14.88 9.52 -16.15
N GLY A 153 -13.66 9.07 -15.84
CA GLY A 153 -12.45 9.30 -16.65
C GLY A 153 -11.53 10.42 -16.13
N GLY A 154 -11.99 11.23 -15.17
CA GLY A 154 -11.19 12.28 -14.52
C GLY A 154 -10.02 11.72 -13.70
N GLY A 155 -10.07 10.45 -13.31
CA GLY A 155 -8.97 9.78 -12.63
C GLY A 155 -7.65 9.83 -13.40
N SER A 156 -7.67 9.90 -14.74
CA SER A 156 -6.46 10.08 -15.57
C SER A 156 -5.67 11.36 -15.26
N MET A 157 -6.31 12.40 -14.70
CA MET A 157 -5.66 13.67 -14.36
C MET A 157 -4.92 13.65 -13.01
N THR A 158 -4.91 12.52 -12.32
CA THR A 158 -4.24 12.40 -11.01
C THR A 158 -2.81 11.92 -11.09
N GLU A 159 -2.30 11.62 -12.28
CA GLU A 159 -0.90 11.27 -12.49
C GLU A 159 0.04 12.33 -11.90
N GLY A 160 1.02 11.90 -11.10
CA GLY A 160 1.99 12.80 -10.47
C GLY A 160 1.46 13.61 -9.28
N THR A 161 0.18 13.51 -8.93
CA THR A 161 -0.40 14.18 -7.75
C THR A 161 -0.04 13.44 -6.45
N GLY A 162 -0.40 14.03 -5.30
CA GLY A 162 -0.29 13.38 -3.98
C GLY A 162 -1.12 12.09 -3.86
N MET A 163 -2.13 11.91 -4.72
CA MET A 163 -3.02 10.75 -4.74
C MET A 163 -2.48 9.59 -5.59
N ASP A 164 -1.51 9.84 -6.47
CA ASP A 164 -0.98 8.79 -7.35
C ASP A 164 0.14 7.99 -6.66
N PHE A 165 -0.15 6.71 -6.43
CA PHE A 165 0.76 5.74 -5.84
C PHE A 165 1.18 4.65 -6.84
N THR A 166 0.80 4.79 -8.12
CA THR A 166 1.16 3.86 -9.20
C THR A 166 2.66 3.55 -9.24
N PRO A 167 3.58 4.53 -9.07
CA PRO A 167 5.01 4.25 -9.06
C PRO A 167 5.52 3.40 -7.90
N PHE A 168 4.67 3.00 -6.93
CA PHE A 168 5.04 2.16 -5.79
C PHE A 168 4.40 0.76 -5.84
N LEU A 169 3.52 0.52 -6.82
CA LEU A 169 2.86 -0.76 -7.00
C LEU A 169 3.88 -1.81 -7.48
N ASP A 170 3.99 -2.90 -6.71
CA ASP A 170 4.89 -4.04 -6.89
C ASP A 170 6.37 -3.67 -7.13
N GLN A 171 6.80 -2.52 -6.59
CA GLN A 171 8.17 -2.01 -6.75
C GLN A 171 9.18 -2.63 -5.78
N TRP A 172 9.31 -3.95 -5.85
CA TRP A 172 10.23 -4.72 -5.01
C TRP A 172 11.71 -4.34 -5.18
N ASN A 173 12.09 -3.81 -6.35
CA ASN A 173 13.46 -3.40 -6.61
C ASN A 173 13.90 -2.20 -5.75
N LEU A 174 12.96 -1.51 -5.08
CA LEU A 174 13.28 -0.46 -4.11
C LEU A 174 13.91 -1.02 -2.83
N LEU A 175 13.67 -2.28 -2.51
CA LEU A 175 14.20 -2.91 -1.30
C LEU A 175 15.70 -3.27 -1.42
N THR A 176 16.19 -3.45 -2.66
CA THR A 176 17.55 -3.90 -2.94
C THR A 176 18.49 -2.80 -3.41
N LYS A 177 17.98 -1.60 -3.68
CA LYS A 177 18.78 -0.38 -3.93
C LYS A 177 19.31 0.19 -2.62
#